data_AF-A0AA39MMX6-F1
#
_entry.id   AF-A0AA39MMX6-F1
#
_cell.length_a   1.000
_cell.length_b   1.000
_cell.length_c   1.000
_cell.angle_alpha   90.00
_cell.angle_beta   90.00
_cell.angle_gamma   90.00
#
_symmetry.space_group_name_H-M   'P 1'
#
loop_
_entity.id
_entity.type
_entity.pdbx_description
1 polymer ?
#
loop_
_entity_poly.entity_id
_entity_poly.type
_entity_poly.pdbx_seq_one_letter_code
_entity_poly.pdbx_strand_id
1 'polypeptide(L)'
;MLFSETGMWPVKYRRLVLALRYWQYALSLPNDHFLSCAMADAVNGNSSWMSDLVHALRRLPHPISLDVSRDWRLVDIDNLIETVERSCLKDIDDFMASSPKALLLHHCSPRAAHLHNGHASQYVVSAFRSYLLVPIPAHRKALVRLLTSSHTLAVEVLRWTERRRPPIPRDERLCRYCRQEVEDEAHVLLYCDGSDDLRALRSEFF
;
A
#
# COMPACT_ATOMS: atom_id res chain seq x y z
N MET A 1 0.44 -2.37 -3.25
CA MET A 1 1.67 -2.37 -4.08
C MET A 1 2.11 -0.96 -4.45
N LEU A 2 1.48 -0.21 -5.35
CA LEU A 2 2.01 1.12 -5.75
C LEU A 2 2.39 2.03 -4.56
N PHE A 3 1.49 2.17 -3.58
CA PHE A 3 1.69 3.04 -2.42
C PHE A 3 2.78 2.55 -1.46
N SER A 4 2.94 1.23 -1.30
CA SER A 4 4.03 0.67 -0.48
C SER A 4 5.40 0.92 -1.11
N GLU A 5 5.48 0.83 -2.45
CA GLU A 5 6.75 0.84 -3.17
C GLU A 5 7.26 2.24 -3.56
N THR A 6 6.36 3.22 -3.67
CA THR A 6 6.71 4.57 -4.12
C THR A 6 6.73 5.61 -2.99
N GLY A 7 6.21 5.27 -1.81
CA GLY A 7 5.96 6.25 -0.74
C GLY A 7 4.78 7.20 -1.03
N MET A 8 4.07 7.00 -2.15
CA MET A 8 2.92 7.83 -2.48
C MET A 8 1.70 7.46 -1.65
N TRP A 9 0.86 8.46 -1.41
CA TRP A 9 -0.38 8.30 -0.67
C TRP A 9 -1.55 8.02 -1.61
N PRO A 10 -2.48 7.10 -1.24
CA PRO A 10 -3.72 6.94 -1.97
C PRO A 10 -4.51 8.26 -2.00
N VAL A 11 -5.07 8.59 -3.18
CA VAL A 11 -5.77 9.86 -3.41
C VAL A 11 -6.88 10.10 -2.39
N LYS A 12 -7.59 9.06 -1.96
CA LYS A 12 -8.64 9.15 -0.93
C LYS A 12 -8.13 9.73 0.39
N TYR A 13 -6.98 9.27 0.89
CA TYR A 13 -6.38 9.77 2.13
C TYR A 13 -5.84 11.19 1.94
N ARG A 14 -5.18 11.47 0.81
CA ARG A 14 -4.67 12.81 0.52
C ARG A 14 -5.78 13.86 0.46
N ARG A 15 -6.92 13.54 -0.16
CA ARG A 15 -8.10 14.43 -0.21
C ARG A 15 -8.69 14.68 1.17
N LEU A 16 -8.76 13.65 2.02
CA LEU A 16 -9.22 13.79 3.41
C LEU A 16 -8.30 14.70 4.22
N VAL A 17 -6.99 14.51 4.16
CA VAL A 17 -6.02 15.39 4.86
C VAL A 17 -6.16 16.84 4.40
N LEU A 18 -6.35 17.09 3.10
CA LEU A 18 -6.59 18.43 2.58
C LEU A 18 -7.90 19.02 3.08
N ALA A 19 -8.99 18.24 3.11
CA ALA A 19 -10.27 18.68 3.66
C ALA A 19 -10.15 19.01 5.17
N LEU A 20 -9.45 18.19 5.95
CA LEU A 20 -9.21 18.43 7.36
C LEU A 20 -8.36 19.69 7.59
N ARG A 21 -7.30 19.91 6.81
CA ARG A 21 -6.51 21.15 6.86
C ARG A 21 -7.32 22.38 6.48
N TYR A 22 -8.23 22.25 5.52
CA TYR A 22 -9.16 23.32 5.17
C TYR A 22 -10.11 23.65 6.34
N TRP A 23 -10.61 22.63 7.05
CA TRP A 23 -11.41 22.84 8.25
C TRP A 23 -10.60 23.47 9.38
N GLN A 24 -9.36 23.02 9.60
CA GLN A 24 -8.44 23.63 10.56
C GLN A 24 -8.23 25.12 10.27
N TYR A 25 -8.05 25.46 8.98
CA TYR A 25 -7.97 26.85 8.55
C TYR A 25 -9.25 27.63 8.89
N ALA A 26 -10.43 27.08 8.59
CA ALA A 26 -11.70 27.74 8.90
C ALA A 26 -11.88 27.98 10.42
N LEU A 27 -11.49 27.03 11.27
CA LEU A 27 -11.52 27.17 12.73
C LEU A 27 -10.55 28.23 13.27
N SER A 28 -9.48 28.54 12.53
CA SER A 28 -8.50 29.56 12.92
C SER A 28 -8.98 30.98 12.63
N LEU A 29 -10.05 31.14 11.85
CA LEU A 29 -10.56 32.44 11.44
C LEU A 29 -11.47 33.06 12.50
N PRO A 30 -11.56 34.40 12.55
CA PRO A 30 -12.56 35.09 13.35
C PRO A 30 -13.99 34.62 13.08
N ASN A 31 -14.85 34.66 14.10
CA ASN A 31 -16.23 34.16 14.02
C ASN A 31 -17.12 34.96 13.05
N ASP A 32 -16.74 36.20 12.73
CA ASP A 32 -17.41 37.09 11.77
C ASP A 32 -16.93 36.87 10.32
N HIS A 33 -15.89 36.06 10.11
CA HIS A 33 -15.42 35.73 8.77
C HIS A 33 -16.43 34.80 8.06
N PHE A 34 -16.78 35.12 6.80
CA PHE A 34 -17.78 34.36 6.02
C PHE A 34 -17.56 32.84 6.01
N LEU A 35 -16.30 32.40 5.88
CA LEU A 35 -15.96 30.97 5.94
C LEU A 35 -16.26 30.34 7.31
N SER A 36 -16.00 31.05 8.41
CA SER A 36 -16.29 30.55 9.75
C SER A 36 -17.81 30.39 9.94
N CYS A 37 -18.59 31.39 9.52
CA CYS A 37 -20.06 31.31 9.53
C CYS A 37 -20.59 30.15 8.65
N ALA A 38 -20.09 30.02 7.42
CA ALA A 38 -20.50 28.95 6.51
C ALA A 38 -20.16 27.56 7.06
N MET A 39 -19.04 27.42 7.78
CA MET A 39 -18.67 26.17 8.43
C MET A 39 -19.56 25.85 9.63
N ALA A 40 -19.93 26.85 10.43
CA ALA A 40 -20.90 26.69 11.52
C ALA A 40 -22.28 26.27 10.99
N ASP A 41 -22.73 26.83 9.87
CA ASP A 41 -23.97 26.42 9.21
C ASP A 41 -23.87 24.99 8.66
N ALA A 42 -22.72 24.63 8.07
CA ALA A 42 -22.49 23.29 7.54
C ALA A 42 -22.51 22.20 8.62
N VAL A 43 -22.07 22.50 9.84
CA VAL A 43 -22.14 21.59 11.00
C VAL A 43 -23.59 21.24 11.36
N ASN A 44 -24.52 22.19 11.21
CA ASN A 44 -25.94 22.01 11.56
C ASN A 44 -26.80 21.47 10.39
N GLY A 45 -26.31 21.52 9.16
CA GLY A 45 -27.04 21.09 7.97
C GLY A 45 -26.96 19.58 7.69
N ASN A 46 -28.10 18.97 7.32
CA ASN A 46 -28.20 17.53 7.01
C ASN A 46 -27.51 17.09 5.70
N SER A 47 -27.26 18.03 4.79
CA SER A 47 -26.59 17.81 3.50
C SER A 47 -25.60 18.93 3.27
N SER A 48 -24.41 18.76 3.84
CA SER A 48 -23.36 19.77 3.91
C SER A 48 -22.00 19.17 3.61
N TRP A 49 -21.03 20.05 3.35
CA TRP A 49 -19.62 19.67 3.25
C TRP A 49 -19.13 18.88 4.48
N MET A 50 -19.64 19.18 5.67
CA MET A 50 -19.30 18.45 6.89
C MET A 50 -19.88 17.03 6.88
N SER A 51 -21.13 16.86 6.46
CA SER A 51 -21.72 15.52 6.31
C SER A 51 -20.96 14.65 5.30
N ASP A 52 -20.50 15.24 4.18
CA ASP A 52 -19.67 14.56 3.20
C ASP A 52 -18.33 14.11 3.80
N LEU A 53 -17.69 14.96 4.61
CA LEU A 53 -16.46 14.62 5.32
C LEU A 53 -16.66 13.46 6.30
N VAL A 54 -17.75 13.48 7.09
CA VAL A 54 -18.13 12.38 7.99
C VAL A 54 -18.31 11.08 7.21
N HIS A 55 -19.05 11.13 6.10
CA HIS A 55 -19.29 9.97 5.25
C HIS A 55 -17.99 9.44 4.64
N ALA A 56 -17.10 10.32 4.18
CA ALA A 56 -15.82 9.92 3.60
C ALA A 56 -14.90 9.25 4.63
N LEU A 57 -14.84 9.76 5.87
CA LEU A 57 -14.07 9.18 6.97
C LEU A 57 -14.62 7.80 7.40
N ARG A 58 -15.94 7.64 7.46
CA ARG A 58 -16.59 6.36 7.79
C ARG A 58 -16.42 5.29 6.70
N ARG A 59 -16.22 5.70 5.44
CA ARG A 59 -16.03 4.79 4.29
C ARG A 59 -14.59 4.32 4.09
N LEU A 60 -13.66 4.74 4.95
CA LEU A 60 -12.31 4.21 4.95
C LEU A 60 -12.30 2.71 5.33
N PRO A 61 -11.33 1.92 4.84
CA PRO A 61 -11.17 0.52 5.25
C PRO A 61 -11.01 0.35 6.76
N HIS A 62 -10.39 1.33 7.42
CA HIS A 62 -10.45 1.52 8.86
C HIS A 62 -11.28 2.77 9.16
N PRO A 63 -12.58 2.61 9.47
CA PRO A 63 -13.50 3.72 9.66
C PRO A 63 -13.05 4.64 10.79
N ILE A 64 -13.17 5.95 10.55
CA ILE A 64 -12.92 6.98 11.56
C ILE A 64 -14.23 7.68 11.87
N SER A 65 -14.63 7.64 13.14
CA SER A 65 -15.82 8.31 13.63
C SER A 65 -15.53 9.79 13.91
N LEU A 66 -16.31 10.66 13.28
CA LEU A 66 -16.32 12.09 13.53
C LEU A 66 -17.62 12.46 14.24
N ASP A 67 -17.52 12.96 15.46
CA ASP A 67 -18.65 13.59 16.16
C ASP A 67 -18.66 15.08 15.82
N VAL A 68 -19.69 15.51 15.09
CA VAL A 68 -19.81 16.88 14.61
C VAL A 68 -20.40 17.81 15.69
N SER A 69 -21.06 17.24 16.70
CA SER A 69 -21.74 17.99 17.76
C SER A 69 -20.79 18.48 18.86
N ARG A 70 -19.54 18.01 18.88
CA ARG A 70 -18.54 18.42 19.88
C ARG A 70 -17.86 19.72 19.47
N ASP A 71 -17.34 20.44 20.46
CA ASP A 71 -16.49 21.61 20.21
C ASP A 71 -15.10 21.17 19.72
N TRP A 72 -14.78 21.49 18.47
CA TRP A 72 -13.51 21.15 17.84
C TRP A 72 -12.47 22.26 18.02
N ARG A 73 -11.26 21.89 18.47
CA ARG A 73 -10.10 22.78 18.52
C ARG A 73 -9.09 22.42 17.42
N LEU A 74 -8.15 23.33 17.14
CA LEU A 74 -7.10 23.09 16.14
C LEU A 74 -6.31 21.80 16.42
N VAL A 75 -5.99 21.53 17.69
CA VAL A 75 -5.28 20.32 18.13
C VAL A 75 -6.09 19.05 17.87
N ASP A 76 -7.42 19.12 17.96
CA ASP A 76 -8.28 17.97 17.65
C ASP A 76 -8.23 17.61 16.17
N ILE A 77 -8.10 18.61 15.29
CA ILE A 77 -7.95 18.38 13.85
C ILE A 77 -6.58 17.79 13.53
N ASP A 78 -5.51 18.24 14.19
CA ASP A 78 -4.18 17.65 14.04
C ASP A 78 -4.18 16.16 14.43
N ASN A 79 -4.77 15.82 15.58
CA ASN A 79 -4.94 14.43 16.03
C ASN A 79 -5.77 13.59 15.05
N LEU A 80 -6.80 14.19 14.46
CA LEU A 80 -7.64 13.54 13.46
C LEU A 80 -6.87 13.30 12.16
N ILE A 81 -6.06 14.26 11.70
CA ILE A 81 -5.15 14.10 10.57
C ILE A 81 -4.21 12.93 10.86
N GLU A 82 -3.52 12.91 12.00
CA GLU A 82 -2.62 11.79 12.38
C GLU A 82 -3.34 10.44 12.40
N THR A 83 -4.62 10.42 12.81
CA THR A 83 -5.44 9.20 12.78
C THR A 83 -5.76 8.74 11.36
N VAL A 84 -6.06 9.67 10.44
CA VAL A 84 -6.22 9.39 9.00
C VAL A 84 -4.92 8.87 8.39
N GLU A 85 -3.79 9.46 8.78
CA GLU A 85 -2.45 9.06 8.35
C GLU A 85 -2.13 7.62 8.80
N ARG A 86 -2.38 7.30 10.07
CA ARG A 86 -2.20 5.96 10.63
C ARG A 86 -3.15 4.93 9.97
N SER A 87 -4.39 5.32 9.70
CA SER A 87 -5.36 4.50 8.95
C SER A 87 -4.86 4.20 7.54
N CYS A 88 -4.20 5.15 6.87
CA CYS A 88 -3.59 4.93 5.55
C CYS A 88 -2.48 3.88 5.60
N LEU A 89 -1.57 3.99 6.56
CA LEU A 89 -0.48 3.03 6.70
C LEU A 89 -1.02 1.64 7.01
N LYS A 90 -2.03 1.54 7.88
CA LYS A 90 -2.68 0.27 8.21
C LYS A 90 -3.37 -0.36 6.99
N ASP A 91 -4.08 0.43 6.18
CA ASP A 91 -4.73 -0.06 4.94
C ASP A 91 -3.69 -0.64 3.96
N ILE A 92 -2.53 0.03 3.82
CA ILE A 92 -1.43 -0.48 2.99
C ILE A 92 -0.87 -1.78 3.59
N ASP A 93 -0.62 -1.82 4.90
CA ASP A 93 -0.05 -2.99 5.57
C ASP A 93 -0.98 -4.21 5.50
N ASP A 94 -2.28 -4.03 5.81
CA ASP A 94 -3.30 -5.08 5.73
C ASP A 94 -3.44 -5.59 4.28
N PHE A 95 -3.36 -4.72 3.28
CA PHE A 95 -3.31 -5.13 1.86
C PHE A 95 -2.06 -5.97 1.57
N MET A 96 -0.90 -5.60 2.09
CA MET A 96 0.33 -6.37 1.88
C MET A 96 0.19 -7.74 2.53
N ALA A 97 -0.17 -7.79 3.81
CA ALA A 97 -0.28 -9.02 4.60
C ALA A 97 -1.32 -10.02 4.04
N SER A 98 -2.42 -9.53 3.48
CA SER A 98 -3.47 -10.39 2.91
C SER A 98 -3.21 -10.82 1.47
N SER A 99 -2.31 -10.15 0.75
CA SER A 99 -2.10 -10.38 -0.68
C SER A 99 -1.08 -11.49 -0.92
N PRO A 100 -1.47 -12.62 -1.57
CA PRO A 100 -0.50 -13.64 -1.98
C PRO A 100 0.50 -13.14 -3.05
N LYS A 101 0.26 -11.97 -3.66
CA LYS A 101 1.17 -11.31 -4.61
C LYS A 101 2.25 -10.46 -3.94
N ALA A 102 2.12 -10.21 -2.64
CA ALA A 102 3.03 -9.36 -1.90
C ALA A 102 4.18 -10.14 -1.26
N LEU A 103 4.28 -11.46 -1.49
CA LEU A 103 5.26 -12.35 -0.85
C LEU A 103 6.68 -11.78 -0.91
N LEU A 104 7.18 -11.47 -2.11
CA LEU A 104 8.53 -10.92 -2.26
C LEU A 104 8.66 -9.50 -1.68
N LEU A 105 7.58 -8.72 -1.72
CA LEU A 105 7.57 -7.35 -1.23
C LEU A 105 7.67 -7.29 0.31
N HIS A 106 7.13 -8.27 1.04
CA HIS A 106 7.29 -8.37 2.49
C HIS A 106 8.76 -8.41 2.92
N HIS A 107 9.61 -9.03 2.12
CA HIS A 107 11.01 -9.25 2.42
C HIS A 107 11.92 -8.13 1.87
N CYS A 108 11.41 -7.27 0.98
CA CYS A 108 12.15 -6.16 0.38
C CYS A 108 12.02 -4.83 1.14
N SER A 109 11.17 -4.74 2.15
CA SER A 109 11.04 -3.51 2.93
C SER A 109 12.27 -3.28 3.81
N PRO A 110 12.82 -2.06 3.84
CA PRO A 110 13.89 -1.73 4.76
C PRO A 110 13.42 -2.02 6.19
N ARG A 111 14.18 -2.85 6.91
CA ARG A 111 14.20 -2.76 8.37
C ARG A 111 14.61 -1.33 8.69
N ALA A 112 13.82 -0.60 9.48
CA ALA A 112 14.28 0.69 9.99
C ALA A 112 15.67 0.48 10.59
N ALA A 113 16.67 1.16 10.01
CA ALA A 113 17.97 1.24 10.63
C ALA A 113 17.76 1.71 12.06
N HIS A 114 18.27 0.93 13.01
CA HIS A 114 18.26 1.14 14.45
C HIS A 114 17.89 2.57 14.87
N LEU A 115 16.64 2.79 15.30
CA LEU A 115 16.37 3.86 16.24
C LEU A 115 17.18 3.51 17.50
N HIS A 116 18.05 4.42 17.92
CA HIS A 116 19.09 4.22 18.95
C HIS A 116 18.59 3.80 20.35
N ASN A 117 17.30 3.46 20.53
CA ASN A 117 16.69 3.06 21.79
C ASN A 117 15.81 1.83 21.57
N GLY A 118 16.41 0.63 21.53
CA GLY A 118 15.84 -0.67 21.95
C GLY A 118 14.44 -1.13 21.48
N HIS A 119 13.70 -0.34 20.72
CA HIS A 119 12.37 -0.65 20.24
C HIS A 119 12.48 -1.33 18.88
N ALA A 120 11.77 -2.44 18.74
CA ALA A 120 11.76 -3.30 17.57
C ALA A 120 11.74 -2.48 16.26
N SER A 121 12.63 -2.85 15.34
CA SER A 121 12.74 -2.32 13.98
C SER A 121 11.35 -2.10 13.35
N GLN A 122 10.88 -0.84 13.32
CA GLN A 122 9.63 -0.50 12.65
C GLN A 122 9.79 -0.74 11.15
N TYR A 123 9.02 -1.67 10.62
CA TYR A 123 8.94 -1.93 9.19
C TYR A 123 8.38 -0.69 8.47
N VAL A 124 9.07 -0.20 7.44
CA VAL A 124 8.59 0.95 6.67
C VAL A 124 7.59 0.49 5.61
N VAL A 125 6.30 0.60 5.96
CA VAL A 125 5.15 0.17 5.15
C VAL A 125 5.08 0.88 3.80
N SER A 126 5.42 2.17 3.75
CA SER A 126 5.36 3.00 2.55
C SER A 126 6.62 3.84 2.42
N ALA A 127 7.47 3.50 1.46
CA ALA A 127 8.66 4.28 1.11
C ALA A 127 9.10 4.01 -0.32
N PHE A 128 9.79 4.98 -0.91
CA PHE A 128 10.39 4.81 -2.22
C PHE A 128 11.49 3.74 -2.15
N ARG A 129 11.34 2.65 -2.90
CA ARG A 129 12.29 1.52 -2.85
C ARG A 129 13.50 1.70 -3.76
N SER A 130 14.65 1.23 -3.31
CA SER A 130 15.92 1.34 -4.02
C SER A 130 15.95 0.61 -5.36
N TYR A 131 15.21 -0.50 -5.52
CA TYR A 131 15.14 -1.21 -6.81
C TYR A 131 14.49 -0.38 -7.93
N LEU A 132 13.74 0.68 -7.59
CA LEU A 132 13.21 1.63 -8.56
C LEU A 132 14.28 2.59 -9.11
N LEU A 133 15.47 2.63 -8.51
CA LEU A 133 16.63 3.43 -8.96
C LEU A 133 17.54 2.67 -9.94
N VAL A 134 17.29 1.40 -10.22
CA VAL A 134 18.12 0.60 -11.13
C VAL A 134 18.26 1.33 -12.48
N PRO A 135 19.47 1.70 -12.91
CA PRO A 135 19.66 2.67 -14.00
C PRO A 135 19.15 2.13 -15.34
N ILE A 136 19.37 0.83 -15.59
CA ILE A 136 18.95 0.15 -16.82
C ILE A 136 17.43 -0.08 -16.80
N PRO A 137 16.65 0.56 -17.70
CA PRO A 137 15.18 0.46 -17.66
C PRO A 137 14.65 -0.96 -17.85
N ALA A 138 15.34 -1.79 -18.65
CA ALA A 138 14.97 -3.18 -18.86
C ALA A 138 15.04 -3.99 -17.55
N HIS A 139 16.13 -3.84 -16.79
CA HIS A 139 16.33 -4.53 -15.52
C HIS A 139 15.36 -4.04 -14.46
N ARG A 140 15.13 -2.73 -14.37
CA ARG A 140 14.13 -2.15 -13.46
C ARG A 140 12.73 -2.71 -13.74
N LYS A 141 12.32 -2.78 -15.01
CA LYS A 141 11.03 -3.37 -15.40
C LYS A 141 10.96 -4.86 -15.05
N ALA A 142 12.03 -5.61 -15.26
CA ALA A 142 12.08 -7.03 -14.91
C ALA A 142 11.92 -7.24 -13.39
N LEU A 143 12.65 -6.47 -12.57
CA LEU A 143 12.55 -6.51 -11.11
C LEU A 143 11.16 -6.11 -10.62
N VAL A 144 10.60 -5.01 -11.14
CA VAL A 144 9.23 -4.61 -10.77
C VAL A 144 8.24 -5.71 -11.12
N ARG A 145 8.32 -6.28 -12.33
CA ARG A 145 7.43 -7.38 -12.74
C ARG A 145 7.56 -8.61 -11.85
N LEU A 146 8.78 -8.96 -11.47
CA LEU A 146 9.04 -10.06 -10.55
C LEU A 146 8.40 -9.80 -9.18
N LEU A 147 8.71 -8.64 -8.59
CA LEU A 147 8.28 -8.27 -7.24
C LEU A 147 6.76 -8.05 -7.13
N THR A 148 6.10 -7.57 -8.19
CA THR A 148 4.65 -7.28 -8.17
C THR A 148 3.79 -8.39 -8.78
N SER A 149 4.31 -9.63 -8.84
CA SER A 149 3.65 -10.79 -9.47
C SER A 149 3.04 -10.45 -10.84
N SER A 150 3.83 -9.81 -11.70
CA SER A 150 3.49 -9.45 -13.08
C SER A 150 4.43 -10.14 -14.08
N HIS A 151 4.73 -11.41 -13.79
CA HIS A 151 5.58 -12.30 -14.58
C HIS A 151 4.78 -13.49 -15.11
N THR A 152 5.39 -14.29 -15.98
CA THR A 152 4.74 -15.39 -16.71
C THR A 152 4.95 -16.77 -16.07
N LEU A 153 5.35 -16.81 -14.79
CA LEU A 153 5.55 -18.07 -14.06
C LEU A 153 4.21 -18.71 -13.70
N ALA A 154 4.18 -20.03 -13.58
CA ALA A 154 2.95 -20.79 -13.39
C ALA A 154 2.23 -20.40 -12.10
N VAL A 155 2.96 -20.05 -11.03
CA VAL A 155 2.37 -19.56 -9.77
C VAL A 155 1.40 -18.39 -10.00
N GLU A 156 1.69 -17.53 -10.98
CA GLU A 156 0.88 -16.37 -11.32
C GLU A 156 0.00 -16.60 -12.54
N VAL A 157 0.42 -17.31 -13.58
CA VAL A 157 -0.43 -17.50 -14.78
C VAL A 157 -1.57 -18.49 -14.53
N LEU A 158 -1.29 -19.61 -13.85
CA LEU A 158 -2.26 -20.69 -13.68
C LEU A 158 -3.25 -20.45 -12.53
N ARG A 159 -3.06 -19.39 -11.74
CA ARG A 159 -4.00 -19.01 -10.67
C ARG A 159 -5.30 -18.38 -11.20
N TRP A 160 -5.29 -17.88 -12.43
CA TRP A 160 -6.42 -17.15 -13.00
C TRP A 160 -7.37 -18.09 -13.71
N THR A 161 -8.65 -17.83 -13.56
CA THR A 161 -9.68 -18.44 -14.40
C THR A 161 -9.54 -17.92 -15.83
N GLU A 162 -9.44 -18.83 -16.79
CA GLU A 162 -9.51 -18.53 -18.22
C GLU A 162 -10.79 -19.11 -18.80
N ARG A 163 -11.18 -18.68 -20.01
CA ARG A 163 -12.47 -19.03 -20.65
C ARG A 163 -12.82 -20.52 -20.64
N ARG A 164 -11.83 -21.42 -20.61
CA ARG A 164 -12.01 -22.87 -20.62
C ARG A 164 -11.15 -23.60 -19.59
N ARG A 165 -10.58 -22.87 -18.62
CA ARG A 165 -9.66 -23.45 -17.62
C ARG A 165 -9.97 -22.87 -16.24
N PRO A 166 -10.40 -23.69 -15.27
CA PRO A 166 -10.48 -23.24 -13.88
C PRO A 166 -9.08 -22.89 -13.35
N PRO A 167 -8.99 -22.13 -12.25
CA PRO A 167 -7.72 -21.88 -11.59
C PRO A 167 -7.11 -23.20 -11.10
N ILE A 168 -5.83 -23.40 -11.37
CA ILE A 168 -5.11 -24.62 -10.99
C ILE A 168 -4.65 -24.48 -9.52
N PRO A 169 -4.83 -25.51 -8.65
CA PRO A 169 -4.30 -25.54 -7.29
C PRO A 169 -2.80 -25.24 -7.24
N ARG A 170 -2.30 -24.57 -6.18
CA ARG A 170 -0.90 -24.07 -6.13
C ARG A 170 0.12 -25.19 -6.31
N ASP A 171 -0.10 -26.30 -5.63
CA ASP A 171 0.69 -27.53 -5.65
C ASP A 171 0.78 -28.18 -7.04
N GLU A 172 -0.21 -27.96 -7.90
CA GLU A 172 -0.23 -28.46 -9.28
C GLU A 172 0.44 -27.50 -10.29
N ARG A 173 0.86 -26.30 -9.88
CA ARG A 173 1.49 -25.29 -10.77
C ARG A 173 2.97 -25.58 -10.98
N LEU A 174 3.28 -26.75 -11.52
CA LEU A 174 4.65 -27.27 -11.64
C LEU A 174 5.54 -26.43 -12.56
N CYS A 175 6.83 -26.39 -12.22
CA CYS A 175 7.90 -25.75 -12.98
C CYS A 175 8.00 -26.31 -14.40
N ARG A 176 8.03 -25.42 -15.41
CA ARG A 176 8.14 -25.82 -16.82
C ARG A 176 9.46 -26.52 -17.14
N TYR A 177 10.50 -26.25 -16.35
CA TYR A 177 11.83 -26.79 -16.52
C TYR A 177 11.97 -28.17 -15.87
N CYS A 178 11.87 -28.25 -14.53
CA CYS A 178 12.11 -29.50 -13.81
C CYS A 178 10.85 -30.37 -13.62
N ARG A 179 9.64 -29.79 -13.69
CA ARG A 179 8.34 -30.46 -13.43
C ARG A 179 8.21 -31.17 -12.07
N GLN A 180 9.05 -30.83 -11.10
CA GLN A 180 9.07 -31.47 -9.78
C GLN A 180 8.47 -30.58 -8.69
N GLU A 181 8.75 -29.27 -8.74
CA GLU A 181 8.35 -28.29 -7.75
C GLU A 181 7.42 -27.23 -8.35
N VAL A 182 6.76 -26.44 -7.50
CA VAL A 182 5.93 -25.31 -7.92
C VAL A 182 6.78 -24.26 -8.65
N GLU A 183 6.28 -23.75 -9.78
CA GLU A 183 6.92 -22.67 -10.55
C GLU A 183 6.71 -21.30 -9.90
N ASP A 184 7.34 -21.07 -8.75
CA ASP A 184 7.41 -19.76 -8.12
C ASP A 184 8.75 -19.05 -8.36
N GLU A 185 8.80 -17.80 -7.95
CA GLU A 185 9.92 -16.89 -8.18
C GLU A 185 11.21 -17.42 -7.53
N ALA A 186 11.12 -17.95 -6.32
CA ALA A 186 12.27 -18.49 -5.59
C ALA A 186 12.80 -19.76 -6.24
N HIS A 187 11.91 -20.71 -6.58
CA HIS A 187 12.30 -21.94 -7.26
C HIS A 187 13.02 -21.63 -8.58
N VAL A 188 12.41 -20.84 -9.47
CA VAL A 188 12.98 -20.59 -10.81
C VAL A 188 14.30 -19.83 -10.77
N LEU A 189 14.43 -18.83 -9.88
CA LEU A 189 15.61 -17.97 -9.85
C LEU A 189 16.78 -18.54 -9.05
N LEU A 190 16.52 -19.33 -8.00
CA LEU A 190 17.55 -19.72 -7.04
C LEU A 190 17.85 -21.22 -7.04
N TYR A 191 16.85 -22.07 -7.29
CA TYR A 191 16.95 -23.50 -7.00
C TYR A 191 16.78 -24.41 -8.22
N CYS A 192 16.12 -23.94 -9.28
CA CYS A 192 15.75 -24.81 -10.39
C CYS A 192 16.95 -25.22 -11.24
N ASP A 193 17.24 -26.52 -11.27
CA ASP A 193 18.27 -27.12 -12.12
C ASP A 193 17.73 -27.69 -13.44
N GLY A 194 16.48 -27.41 -13.80
CA GLY A 194 15.89 -27.91 -15.05
C GLY A 194 16.36 -27.20 -16.32
N SER A 195 17.16 -26.13 -16.21
CA SER A 195 17.71 -25.37 -17.33
C SER A 195 19.21 -25.14 -17.13
N ASP A 196 20.01 -25.63 -18.07
CA ASP A 196 21.46 -25.44 -18.03
C ASP A 196 21.86 -23.96 -18.19
N ASP A 197 21.12 -23.19 -19.00
CA ASP A 197 21.34 -21.75 -19.15
C ASP A 197 21.15 -21.00 -17.82
N LEU A 198 20.08 -21.29 -17.08
CA LEU A 198 19.85 -20.70 -15.75
C LEU A 198 20.89 -21.14 -14.73
N ARG A 199 21.39 -22.39 -14.84
CA ARG A 199 22.47 -22.89 -13.99
C ARG A 199 23.78 -22.15 -14.26
N ALA A 200 24.12 -21.97 -15.53
CA ALA A 200 25.29 -21.22 -15.96
C ALA A 200 25.23 -19.77 -15.48
N LEU A 201 24.11 -19.08 -15.71
CA LEU A 201 23.92 -17.71 -15.22
C LEU A 201 24.05 -17.61 -13.69
N ARG A 202 23.48 -18.55 -12.93
CA ARG A 202 23.66 -18.56 -11.47
C ARG A 202 25.13 -18.74 -11.07
N SER A 203 25.88 -19.60 -11.76
CA SER A 203 27.31 -19.82 -11.48
C SER A 203 28.20 -18.62 -11.79
N GLU A 204 27.74 -17.65 -12.59
CA GLU A 204 28.47 -16.40 -12.81
C GLU A 204 28.29 -15.40 -11.66
N PHE A 205 27.23 -15.55 -10.85
CA PHE A 205 26.91 -14.65 -9.73
C PHE A 205 27.42 -15.15 -8.37
N PHE A 206 27.66 -16.46 -8.22
CA PHE A 206 28.18 -17.09 -6.99
C PHE A 206 29.65 -17.47 -7.14
#